data_AF-A0A2I0T136-F1
#
_entry.id   AF-A0A2I0T136-F1
#
_cell.length_a   1.000
_cell.length_b   1.000
_cell.length_c   1.000
_cell.angle_alpha   90.00
_cell.angle_beta   90.00
_cell.angle_gamma   90.00
#
_symmetry.space_group_name_H-M   'P 1'
#
loop_
_entity.id
_entity.type
_entity.pdbx_description
1 polymer ?
#
loop_
_entity_poly.entity_id
_entity_poly.type
_entity_poly.pdbx_seq_one_letter_code
_entity_poly.pdbx_strand_id
1 'polypeptide(L)'
;MVTAVAYRLSEQHRLIDETLAEFKLTHEQLLQVKKRMRAEMEAGLKKKTHETAKVKMLPTFVRSTPDGTENGDFLALDLGGTNFRVLLVKIRSGKRRTVEMHNKIYAIPIEVMQGTGEEAPFLCLHLSST
;
A
#
# COMPACT_ATOMS: atom_id res chain seq x y z
N MET A 1 14.90 -44.26 26.39
CA MET A 1 13.79 -43.68 25.61
C MET A 1 13.75 -42.15 25.69
N VAL A 2 13.92 -41.54 26.87
CA VAL A 2 13.90 -40.07 27.08
C VAL A 2 15.01 -39.33 26.30
N THR A 3 16.20 -39.90 26.18
CA THR A 3 17.35 -39.32 25.47
C THR A 3 17.19 -39.23 23.95
N ALA A 4 16.55 -40.21 23.31
CA ALA A 4 16.33 -40.20 21.86
C ALA A 4 15.30 -39.14 21.43
N VAL A 5 14.26 -38.93 22.25
CA VAL A 5 13.26 -37.89 21.99
C VAL A 5 13.87 -36.50 22.19
N ALA A 6 14.65 -36.30 23.25
CA ALA A 6 15.35 -35.03 23.50
C ALA A 6 16.30 -34.68 22.34
N TYR A 7 17.08 -35.65 21.85
CA TYR A 7 17.97 -35.48 20.70
C TYR A 7 17.22 -35.12 19.41
N ARG A 8 16.09 -35.81 19.13
CA ARG A 8 15.27 -35.49 17.96
C ARG A 8 14.70 -34.07 18.01
N LEU A 9 14.25 -33.63 19.18
CA LEU A 9 13.73 -32.27 19.37
C LEU A 9 14.84 -31.22 19.25
N SER A 10 16.05 -31.48 19.75
CA SER A 10 17.17 -30.54 19.60
C SER A 10 17.62 -30.40 18.15
N GLU A 11 17.68 -31.50 17.39
CA GLU A 11 18.01 -31.42 15.95
C GLU A 11 16.93 -30.70 15.15
N GLN A 12 15.66 -30.93 15.47
CA GLN A 12 14.56 -30.20 14.83
C GLN A 12 14.64 -28.70 15.14
N HIS A 13 14.91 -28.31 16.39
CA HIS A 13 15.09 -26.91 16.75
C HIS A 13 16.31 -26.29 16.06
N ARG A 14 17.44 -27.02 15.98
CA ARG A 14 18.64 -26.54 15.28
C ARG A 14 18.36 -26.24 13.81
N LEU A 15 17.67 -27.15 13.10
CA LEU A 15 17.30 -26.95 11.70
C LEU A 15 16.34 -25.77 11.50
N ILE A 16 15.37 -25.60 12.41
CA ILE A 16 14.46 -24.45 12.40
C ILE A 16 15.26 -23.16 12.61
N ASP A 17 16.14 -23.12 13.60
CA ASP A 17 16.93 -21.93 13.93
C ASP A 17 17.88 -21.56 12.79
N GLU A 18 18.53 -22.54 12.15
CA GLU A 18 19.36 -22.33 10.97
C GLU A 18 18.56 -21.76 9.80
N THR A 19 17.37 -22.31 9.53
CA THR A 19 16.49 -21.82 8.46
C THR A 19 16.00 -20.40 8.76
N LEU A 20 15.59 -20.12 9.99
CA LEU A 20 15.08 -18.81 10.39
C LEU A 20 16.18 -17.75 10.53
N ALA A 21 17.43 -18.16 10.71
CA ALA A 21 18.57 -17.24 10.79
C ALA A 21 18.74 -16.40 9.52
N GLU A 22 18.38 -16.93 8.34
CA GLU A 22 18.44 -16.18 7.07
C GLU A 22 17.51 -14.96 7.03
N PHE A 23 16.45 -14.97 7.84
CA PHE A 23 15.51 -13.84 7.97
C PHE A 23 15.94 -12.84 9.06
N LYS A 24 16.96 -13.17 9.86
CA LYS A 24 17.49 -12.28 10.90
C LYS A 24 18.48 -11.29 10.28
N LEU A 25 18.00 -10.10 9.98
CA LEU A 25 18.85 -9.00 9.50
C LEU A 25 19.54 -8.31 10.68
N THR A 26 20.86 -8.24 10.62
CA THR A 26 21.68 -7.43 11.52
C THR A 26 21.45 -5.92 11.28
N HIS A 27 21.79 -5.10 12.27
CA HIS A 27 21.71 -3.65 12.13
C HIS A 27 22.52 -3.12 10.93
N GLU A 28 23.70 -3.68 10.68
CA GLU A 28 24.54 -3.29 9.54
C GLU A 28 23.86 -3.63 8.21
N GLN A 29 23.26 -4.82 8.08
CA GLN A 29 22.49 -5.18 6.88
C GLN A 29 21.31 -4.22 6.64
N LEU A 30 20.61 -3.81 7.70
CA LEU A 30 19.53 -2.82 7.59
C LEU A 30 20.04 -1.45 7.12
N LEU A 31 21.22 -1.01 7.60
CA LEU A 31 21.85 0.21 7.10
C LEU A 31 22.24 0.11 5.62
N GLN A 32 22.70 -1.07 5.16
CA GLN A 32 22.95 -1.30 3.74
C GLN A 32 21.67 -1.25 2.91
N VAL A 33 20.57 -1.84 3.40
CA VAL A 33 19.24 -1.74 2.75
C VAL A 33 18.81 -0.28 2.63
N LYS A 34 18.91 0.51 3.71
CA LYS A 34 18.63 1.96 3.71
C LYS A 34 19.45 2.69 2.65
N LYS A 35 20.75 2.41 2.56
CA LYS A 35 21.66 3.03 1.59
C LYS A 35 21.27 2.67 0.14
N ARG A 36 20.96 1.40 -0.12
CA ARG A 36 20.51 0.92 -1.44
C ARG A 36 19.19 1.58 -1.85
N MET A 37 18.21 1.64 -0.94
CA MET A 37 16.94 2.32 -1.20
C MET A 37 17.15 3.79 -1.56
N ARG A 38 17.99 4.51 -0.79
CA ARG A 38 18.31 5.91 -1.10
C ARG A 38 18.91 6.08 -2.50
N ALA A 39 19.85 5.22 -2.88
CA ALA A 39 20.46 5.28 -4.21
C ALA A 39 19.43 5.05 -5.34
N GLU A 40 18.50 4.11 -5.17
CA GLU A 40 17.42 3.86 -6.13
C GLU A 40 16.43 5.03 -6.20
N MET A 41 16.09 5.66 -5.07
CA MET A 41 15.28 6.89 -5.06
C MET A 41 15.96 8.02 -5.85
N GLU A 42 17.26 8.24 -5.63
CA GLU A 42 18.02 9.25 -6.36
C GLU A 42 18.08 8.94 -7.88
N ALA A 43 18.19 7.65 -8.24
CA ALA A 43 18.13 7.22 -9.64
C ALA A 43 16.73 7.46 -10.25
N GLY A 44 15.66 7.20 -9.50
CA GLY A 44 14.28 7.44 -9.91
C GLY A 44 13.95 8.92 -10.11
N LEU A 45 14.55 9.81 -9.33
CA LEU A 45 14.33 11.27 -9.45
C LEU A 45 15.14 11.91 -10.60
N LYS A 46 16.29 11.34 -10.96
CA LYS A 46 17.17 11.89 -12.01
C LYS A 46 16.63 11.56 -13.40
N LYS A 47 16.37 12.58 -14.21
CA LYS A 47 15.88 12.45 -15.61
C LYS A 47 16.67 11.43 -16.44
N LYS A 48 18.01 11.41 -16.33
CA LYS A 48 18.88 10.53 -17.12
C LYS A 48 18.75 9.03 -16.75
N THR A 49 18.39 8.72 -15.51
CA THR A 49 18.35 7.35 -14.99
C THR A 49 16.93 6.85 -14.74
N HIS A 50 15.92 7.73 -14.80
CA HIS A 50 14.52 7.41 -14.50
C HIS A 50 13.96 6.24 -15.34
N GLU A 51 14.30 6.18 -16.63
CA GLU A 51 13.84 5.14 -17.55
C GLU A 51 14.24 3.74 -17.08
N THR A 52 15.47 3.58 -16.60
CA THR A 52 16.03 2.29 -16.14
C THR A 52 15.97 2.09 -14.62
N ALA A 53 15.60 3.11 -13.85
CA ALA A 53 15.48 3.03 -12.40
C ALA A 53 14.39 2.03 -11.97
N LYS A 54 14.66 1.27 -10.91
CA LYS A 54 13.71 0.28 -10.36
C LYS A 54 12.63 0.95 -9.51
N VAL A 55 13.02 1.96 -8.74
CA VAL A 55 12.10 2.81 -7.97
C VAL A 55 11.77 4.04 -8.81
N LYS A 56 10.55 4.12 -9.35
CA LYS A 56 10.20 5.12 -10.37
C LYS A 56 10.03 6.55 -9.86
N MET A 57 9.73 6.76 -8.57
CA MET A 57 9.54 8.11 -8.02
C MET A 57 8.58 8.98 -8.86
N LEU A 58 7.42 8.42 -9.24
CA LEU A 58 6.44 9.08 -10.12
C LEU A 58 5.87 10.35 -9.46
N PRO A 59 5.71 11.45 -10.22
CA PRO A 59 5.10 12.68 -9.69
C PRO A 59 3.60 12.47 -9.44
N THR A 60 3.14 12.78 -8.23
CA THR A 60 1.71 12.72 -7.86
C THR A 60 0.94 13.98 -8.27
N PHE A 61 1.65 15.03 -8.70
CA PHE A 61 1.13 16.37 -8.97
C PHE A 61 0.48 17.09 -7.76
N VAL A 62 0.54 16.52 -6.57
CA VAL A 62 0.20 17.20 -5.30
C VAL A 62 1.40 18.04 -4.87
N ARG A 63 1.23 19.37 -4.84
CA ARG A 63 2.34 20.33 -4.63
C ARG A 63 2.46 20.87 -3.22
N SER A 64 1.44 20.67 -2.39
CA SER A 64 1.41 21.11 -1.00
C SER A 64 0.58 20.16 -0.17
N THR A 65 0.88 20.10 1.13
CA THR A 65 0.01 19.47 2.12
C THR A 65 -1.18 20.39 2.44
N PRO A 66 -2.28 19.86 3.01
CA PRO A 66 -3.41 20.67 3.41
C PRO A 66 -3.02 21.83 4.33
N ASP A 67 -3.59 23.02 4.10
CA ASP A 67 -3.32 24.24 4.88
C ASP A 67 -4.49 24.62 5.83
N GLY A 68 -5.60 23.91 5.74
CA GLY A 68 -6.79 24.11 6.55
C GLY A 68 -7.78 25.11 5.95
N THR A 69 -7.55 25.59 4.72
CA THR A 69 -8.51 26.37 3.94
C THR A 69 -9.49 25.50 3.17
N GLU A 70 -9.24 24.18 3.09
CA GLU A 70 -10.09 23.23 2.37
C GLU A 70 -11.51 23.24 2.92
N ASN A 71 -12.47 23.34 2.01
CA ASN A 71 -13.88 23.40 2.33
C ASN A 71 -14.70 22.87 1.15
N GLY A 72 -15.68 22.03 1.41
CA GLY A 72 -16.57 21.51 0.40
C GLY A 72 -17.00 20.07 0.67
N ASP A 73 -17.79 19.55 -0.26
CA ASP A 73 -18.23 18.16 -0.27
C ASP A 73 -17.54 17.48 -1.47
N PHE A 74 -16.83 16.40 -1.19
CA PHE A 74 -15.97 15.70 -2.14
C PHE A 74 -16.43 14.25 -2.26
N LEU A 75 -16.56 13.77 -3.49
CA LEU A 75 -16.64 12.35 -3.75
C LEU A 75 -15.23 11.79 -3.92
N ALA A 76 -14.94 10.66 -3.27
CA ALA A 76 -13.71 9.92 -3.45
C ALA A 76 -14.00 8.47 -3.82
N LEU A 77 -13.14 7.93 -4.66
CA LEU A 77 -13.17 6.54 -5.10
C LEU A 77 -11.91 5.87 -4.60
N ASP A 78 -12.08 4.73 -3.95
CA ASP A 78 -10.98 3.87 -3.57
C ASP A 78 -11.13 2.51 -4.24
N LEU A 79 -10.20 2.26 -5.16
CA LEU A 79 -10.15 1.07 -5.99
C LEU A 79 -8.80 0.39 -5.77
N GLY A 80 -8.81 -0.72 -5.05
CA GLY A 80 -7.59 -1.47 -4.77
C GLY A 80 -7.91 -2.82 -4.12
N GLY A 81 -7.75 -3.90 -4.88
CA GLY A 81 -8.04 -5.27 -4.42
C GLY A 81 -9.43 -5.76 -4.86
N THR A 82 -10.10 -6.52 -3.99
CA THR A 82 -11.40 -7.17 -4.27
C THR A 82 -12.63 -6.32 -3.95
N ASN A 83 -12.42 -5.14 -3.36
CA ASN A 83 -13.49 -4.23 -2.98
C ASN A 83 -13.24 -2.84 -3.56
N PHE A 84 -14.34 -2.17 -3.87
CA PHE A 84 -14.42 -0.79 -4.29
C PHE A 84 -15.19 0.01 -3.24
N ARG A 85 -14.73 1.22 -2.92
CA ARG A 85 -15.42 2.12 -1.99
C ARG A 85 -15.77 3.43 -2.66
N VAL A 86 -17.02 3.84 -2.48
CA VAL A 86 -17.48 5.21 -2.77
C VAL A 86 -17.55 5.96 -1.45
N LEU A 87 -16.93 7.13 -1.37
CA LEU A 87 -16.93 7.97 -0.17
C LEU A 87 -17.48 9.36 -0.49
N LEU A 88 -18.32 9.89 0.40
CA LEU A 88 -18.66 11.31 0.47
C LEU A 88 -17.93 11.91 1.68
N VAL A 89 -17.03 12.86 1.41
CA VAL A 89 -16.21 13.55 2.41
C VAL A 89 -16.63 15.00 2.47
N LYS A 90 -17.18 15.43 3.61
CA LYS A 90 -17.58 16.82 3.84
C LYS A 90 -16.55 17.49 4.73
N ILE A 91 -15.83 18.47 4.18
CA ILE A 91 -14.82 19.25 4.87
C ILE A 91 -15.38 20.65 5.15
N ARG A 92 -15.29 21.11 6.39
CA ARG A 92 -15.64 22.49 6.76
C ARG A 92 -14.46 23.18 7.42
N SER A 93 -14.02 24.28 6.81
CA SER A 93 -13.04 25.23 7.35
C SER A 93 -13.72 26.29 8.23
N GLY A 94 -12.92 27.03 9.01
CA GLY A 94 -13.39 28.08 9.93
C GLY A 94 -13.00 27.83 11.39
N LYS A 95 -13.73 28.43 12.33
CA LYS A 95 -13.43 28.36 13.79
C LYS A 95 -13.44 26.94 14.35
N ARG A 96 -14.25 26.05 13.77
CA ARG A 96 -14.28 24.62 14.08
C ARG A 96 -14.06 23.85 12.79
N ARG A 97 -12.85 23.31 12.63
CA ARG A 97 -12.54 22.40 11.53
C ARG A 97 -13.25 21.08 11.79
N THR A 98 -14.02 20.61 10.81
CA THR A 98 -14.72 19.31 10.90
C THR A 98 -14.58 18.56 9.58
N VAL A 99 -14.51 17.24 9.70
CA VAL A 99 -14.51 16.30 8.58
C VAL A 99 -15.55 15.22 8.88
N GLU A 100 -16.54 15.09 8.01
CA GLU A 100 -17.56 14.05 8.06
C GLU A 100 -17.39 13.13 6.86
N MET A 101 -17.48 11.81 7.08
CA MET A 101 -17.27 10.81 6.03
C MET A 101 -18.41 9.80 6.02
N HIS A 102 -19.02 9.62 4.84
CA HIS A 102 -19.93 8.51 4.54
C HIS A 102 -19.27 7.61 3.52
N ASN A 103 -19.43 6.29 3.65
CA ASN A 103 -18.91 5.37 2.64
C ASN A 103 -19.83 4.17 2.42
N LYS A 104 -19.71 3.58 1.24
CA LYS A 104 -20.33 2.32 0.88
C LYS A 104 -19.33 1.44 0.14
N ILE A 105 -19.30 0.16 0.52
CA ILE A 105 -18.38 -0.85 -0.02
C ILE A 105 -19.14 -1.70 -1.03
N TYR A 106 -18.48 -2.00 -2.14
CA TYR A 106 -18.97 -2.84 -3.22
C TYR A 106 -17.94 -3.91 -3.55
N ALA A 107 -18.35 -5.17 -3.60
CA ALA A 107 -17.48 -6.26 -4.03
C ALA A 107 -17.27 -6.17 -5.55
N ILE A 108 -16.05 -6.44 -6.01
CA ILE A 108 -15.73 -6.54 -7.43
C ILE A 108 -15.69 -8.03 -7.80
N PRO A 109 -16.59 -8.51 -8.69
CA PRO A 109 -16.54 -9.89 -9.16
C PRO A 109 -15.19 -10.20 -9.80
N ILE A 110 -14.69 -11.43 -9.64
CA ILE A 110 -13.38 -11.84 -10.16
C ILE A 110 -13.34 -11.76 -11.70
N GLU A 111 -14.48 -11.98 -12.33
CA GLU A 111 -14.68 -11.87 -13.77
C GLU A 111 -14.41 -10.44 -14.25
N VAL A 112 -14.82 -9.43 -13.46
CA VAL A 112 -14.55 -8.02 -13.76
C VAL A 112 -13.11 -7.65 -13.41
N MET A 113 -12.55 -8.21 -12.33
CA MET A 113 -11.14 -7.96 -11.95
C MET A 113 -10.13 -8.48 -12.98
N GLN A 114 -10.47 -9.58 -13.67
CA GLN A 114 -9.63 -10.24 -14.67
C GLN A 114 -10.13 -10.03 -16.10
N GLY A 115 -11.26 -9.34 -16.26
CA GLY A 115 -11.91 -9.04 -17.52
C GLY A 115 -11.22 -7.91 -18.27
N THR A 116 -11.89 -7.39 -19.30
CA THR A 116 -11.33 -6.29 -20.09
C THR A 116 -11.52 -4.95 -19.38
N GLY A 117 -10.66 -3.96 -19.68
CA GLY A 117 -10.83 -2.61 -19.15
C GLY A 117 -12.16 -1.95 -19.54
N GLU A 118 -12.87 -2.47 -20.55
CA GLU A 118 -14.20 -2.02 -20.96
C GLU A 118 -15.31 -2.46 -20.01
N GLU A 119 -15.05 -3.42 -19.11
CA GLU A 119 -15.98 -3.86 -18.06
C GLU A 119 -15.90 -3.01 -16.78
N ALA A 120 -14.90 -2.12 -16.69
CA ALA A 120 -14.74 -1.14 -15.61
C ALA A 120 -15.96 -0.22 -15.36
N PRO A 121 -16.86 0.09 -16.34
CA PRO A 121 -18.11 0.81 -16.10
C PRO A 121 -19.06 0.12 -15.11
N PHE A 122 -18.83 -1.15 -14.73
CA PHE A 122 -19.47 -1.78 -13.57
C PHE A 122 -19.36 -0.91 -12.30
N LEU A 123 -18.25 -0.20 -12.11
CA LEU A 123 -18.05 0.71 -10.98
C LEU A 123 -18.97 1.95 -11.06
N CYS A 124 -19.33 2.39 -12.27
CA CYS A 124 -20.21 3.56 -12.48
C CYS A 124 -21.66 3.28 -12.04
N LEU A 125 -22.15 2.04 -12.17
CA LEU A 125 -23.49 1.65 -11.70
C LEU A 125 -23.67 1.88 -10.19
N HIS A 126 -22.59 1.70 -9.43
CA HIS A 126 -22.57 1.85 -7.99
C HIS A 126 -22.54 3.31 -7.52
N LEU A 127 -22.09 4.22 -8.39
CA LEU A 127 -22.14 5.67 -8.16
C LEU A 127 -23.54 6.24 -8.34
N SER A 128 -24.35 5.68 -9.25
CA SER A 128 -25.73 6.11 -9.50
C SER A 128 -26.72 5.68 -8.40
N SER A 129 -26.28 4.79 -7.51
CA SER A 129 -27.09 4.18 -6.44
C SER A 129 -26.76 4.73 -5.05
N THR A 130 -26.00 5.83 -4.98
CA THR A 130 -25.57 6.57 -3.78
C THR A 130 -26.08 7.99 -3.85
#